data_AF-A0A7J5PG88-F1
#
_entry.id   AF-A0A7J5PG88-F1
#
_cell.length_a   1.000
_cell.length_b   1.000
_cell.length_c   1.000
_cell.angle_alpha   90.00
_cell.angle_beta   90.00
_cell.angle_gamma   90.00
#
_symmetry.space_group_name_H-M   'P 1'
#
loop_
_entity.id
_entity.type
_entity.pdbx_description
1 polymer ?
#
loop_
_entity_poly.entity_id
_entity_poly.type
_entity_poly.pdbx_seq_one_letter_code
_entity_poly.pdbx_strand_id
1 'polypeptide(L)'
;LILGGKDKGNDYTEIEDLVREKCSALVYLGLHNEKLHEFFDRFGLPVADVQTGMKDAVEAAYKLAKKGETVLLSPCCASFDLFKSYEDRGDQFKECVRAL
;
A
#
# COMPACT_ATOMS: atom_id res chain seq x y z
N LEU A 1 2.99 -0.02 -5.37
CA LEU A 1 2.24 -1.06 -4.61
C LEU A 1 1.71 -0.42 -3.32
N ILE A 2 0.42 -0.59 -3.03
CA ILE A 2 -0.21 -0.10 -1.79
C ILE A 2 -0.27 -1.25 -0.78
N LEU A 3 0.42 -1.09 0.35
CA LEU A 3 0.56 -2.03 1.47
C LEU A 3 -0.02 -1.41 2.74
N GLY A 4 -0.37 -2.22 3.74
CA GLY A 4 -0.65 -1.70 5.08
C GLY A 4 -1.96 -2.17 5.71
N GLY A 5 -2.16 -1.73 6.95
CA GLY A 5 -3.15 -2.25 7.88
C GLY A 5 -2.49 -2.98 9.05
N LYS A 6 -3.29 -3.60 9.91
CA LYS A 6 -2.80 -4.22 11.14
C LYS A 6 -1.92 -5.43 10.83
N ASP A 7 -0.63 -5.32 11.11
CA ASP A 7 0.26 -6.47 11.06
C ASP A 7 -0.13 -7.51 12.13
N LYS A 8 -0.14 -8.77 11.72
CA LYS A 8 -0.45 -9.94 12.56
C LYS A 8 0.73 -10.92 12.64
N GLY A 9 1.96 -10.44 12.40
CA GLY A 9 3.15 -11.28 12.35
C GLY A 9 3.43 -11.78 10.93
N ASN A 10 3.18 -10.95 9.93
CA ASN A 10 3.45 -11.28 8.54
C ASN A 10 4.96 -11.43 8.31
N ASP A 11 5.33 -12.42 7.49
CA ASP A 11 6.69 -12.58 6.99
C ASP A 11 6.81 -11.92 5.61
N TYR A 12 7.44 -10.74 5.57
CA TYR A 12 7.63 -10.00 4.32
C TYR A 12 8.73 -10.58 3.42
N THR A 13 9.53 -11.55 3.91
CA THR A 13 10.57 -12.21 3.10
C THR A 13 9.99 -12.97 1.93
N GLU A 14 8.75 -13.46 2.03
CA GLU A 14 8.06 -14.19 0.95
C GLU A 14 7.83 -13.32 -0.31
N ILE A 15 7.76 -12.00 -0.15
CA ILE A 15 7.52 -11.05 -1.25
C ILE A 15 8.71 -10.15 -1.53
N GLU A 16 9.83 -10.32 -0.82
CA GLU A 16 11.01 -9.45 -0.92
C GLU A 16 11.52 -9.34 -2.36
N ASP A 17 11.78 -10.47 -3.02
CA ASP A 17 12.34 -10.48 -4.37
C ASP A 17 11.38 -9.86 -5.38
N LEU A 18 10.08 -10.15 -5.25
CA LEU A 18 9.05 -9.57 -6.12
C LEU A 18 8.93 -8.06 -5.96
N VAL A 19 8.96 -7.57 -4.71
CA VAL A 19 8.92 -6.13 -4.44
C VAL A 19 10.17 -5.46 -5.01
N ARG A 20 11.34 -6.03 -4.78
CA ARG A 20 12.62 -5.50 -5.26
C ARG A 20 12.70 -5.44 -6.79
N GLU A 21 12.18 -6.45 -7.49
CA GLU A 21 12.26 -6.54 -8.94
C GLU A 21 11.15 -5.75 -9.65
N LYS A 22 9.93 -5.75 -9.10
CA LYS A 22 8.73 -5.28 -9.82
C LYS A 22 8.18 -3.94 -9.33
N CYS A 23 8.45 -3.54 -8.09
CA CYS A 23 7.85 -2.31 -7.55
C CYS A 23 8.72 -1.09 -7.88
N SER A 24 8.09 -0.08 -8.50
CA SER A 24 8.71 1.23 -8.70
C SER A 24 8.56 2.17 -7.50
N ALA A 25 7.55 1.95 -6.66
CA ALA A 25 7.29 2.71 -5.43
C ALA A 25 6.33 1.94 -4.48
N LEU A 26 6.35 2.33 -3.21
CA LEU A 26 5.52 1.77 -2.14
C LEU A 26 4.65 2.87 -1.50
N VAL A 27 3.42 2.51 -1.15
CA VAL A 27 2.52 3.37 -0.37
C VAL A 27 2.08 2.58 0.84
N TYR A 28 2.36 3.09 2.04
CA TYR A 28 1.97 2.45 3.29
C TYR A 28 0.70 3.10 3.82
N LEU A 29 -0.38 2.34 3.84
CA LEU A 29 -1.71 2.75 4.24
C LEU A 29 -2.03 2.19 5.63
N GLY A 30 -2.02 3.04 6.64
CA GLY A 30 -2.27 2.60 8.01
C GLY A 30 -1.64 3.51 9.05
N LEU A 31 -2.04 3.30 10.31
CA LEU A 31 -1.50 4.01 11.46
C LEU A 31 -0.15 3.44 11.93
N HIS A 32 0.08 2.14 11.71
CA HIS A 32 1.21 1.39 12.24
C HIS A 32 2.00 0.73 11.08
N ASN A 33 2.85 1.51 10.44
CA ASN A 33 3.65 1.08 9.29
C ASN A 33 5.12 0.78 9.67
N GLU A 34 5.48 0.80 10.95
CA GLU A 34 6.88 0.72 11.42
C GLU A 34 7.59 -0.54 10.89
N LYS A 35 6.90 -1.69 10.88
CA LYS A 35 7.45 -2.94 10.34
C LYS A 35 7.63 -2.94 8.83
N LEU A 36 6.77 -2.22 8.10
CA LEU A 36 6.93 -2.04 6.66
C LEU A 36 8.19 -1.22 6.39
N HIS A 37 8.40 -0.14 7.15
CA HIS A 37 9.62 0.65 7.07
C HIS A 37 10.87 -0.16 7.40
N GLU A 38 10.87 -0.88 8.54
CA GLU A 38 11.99 -1.73 8.95
C GLU A 38 12.40 -2.75 7.88
N PHE A 39 11.43 -3.28 7.14
CA PHE A 39 11.68 -4.31 6.13
C PHE A 39 12.01 -3.76 4.74
N PHE A 40 11.22 -2.80 4.25
CA PHE A 40 11.23 -2.38 2.84
C PHE A 40 12.07 -1.13 2.57
N ASP A 41 12.29 -0.24 3.54
CA ASP A 41 13.00 1.03 3.29
C ASP A 41 14.46 0.80 2.85
N ARG A 42 15.04 -0.33 3.28
CA ARG A 42 16.38 -0.76 2.85
C ARG A 42 16.50 -1.00 1.33
N PHE A 43 15.38 -1.10 0.60
CA PHE A 43 15.37 -1.26 -0.85
C PHE A 43 15.56 0.08 -1.59
N GLY A 44 15.47 1.22 -0.90
CA GLY A 44 15.67 2.54 -1.51
C GLY A 44 14.59 2.94 -2.52
N LEU A 45 13.42 2.30 -2.47
CA LEU A 45 12.27 2.66 -3.29
C LEU A 45 11.63 3.96 -2.76
N PRO A 46 11.02 4.79 -3.61
CA PRO A 46 10.15 5.87 -3.17
C PRO A 46 9.00 5.32 -2.31
N VAL A 47 8.79 5.93 -1.15
CA VAL A 47 7.73 5.56 -0.19
C VAL A 47 6.83 6.76 0.09
N ALA A 48 5.54 6.51 0.27
CA ALA A 48 4.59 7.47 0.83
C ALA A 48 3.77 6.85 1.98
N ASP A 49 3.74 7.54 3.11
CA ASP A 49 2.90 7.17 4.26
C ASP A 49 1.55 7.87 4.21
N VAL A 50 0.48 7.07 4.32
CA VAL A 50 -0.89 7.54 4.31
C VAL A 50 -1.65 6.95 5.49
N GLN A 51 -2.05 7.82 6.41
CA GLN A 51 -2.77 7.43 7.63
C GLN A 51 -4.27 7.74 7.56
N THR A 52 -4.69 8.52 6.57
CA THR A 52 -6.00 9.18 6.49
C THR A 52 -7.06 8.38 5.76
N GLY A 53 -6.68 7.45 4.88
CA GLY A 53 -7.61 6.56 4.18
C GLY A 53 -7.25 6.28 2.72
N MET A 54 -8.18 5.62 2.02
CA MET A 54 -7.94 5.11 0.67
C MET A 54 -7.75 6.21 -0.38
N LYS A 55 -8.48 7.32 -0.27
CA LYS A 55 -8.40 8.43 -1.22
C LYS A 55 -6.97 8.97 -1.32
N ASP A 56 -6.38 9.30 -0.18
CA ASP A 56 -5.03 9.85 -0.12
C ASP A 56 -3.98 8.82 -0.55
N ALA A 57 -4.23 7.52 -0.32
CA ALA A 57 -3.36 6.44 -0.79
C ALA A 57 -3.38 6.31 -2.32
N VAL A 58 -4.57 6.43 -2.93
CA VAL A 58 -4.72 6.42 -4.38
C VAL A 58 -4.10 7.67 -5.01
N GLU A 59 -4.29 8.85 -4.40
CA GLU A 59 -3.65 10.10 -4.88
C GLU A 59 -2.11 10.04 -4.76
N ALA A 60 -1.58 9.52 -3.66
CA ALA A 60 -0.15 9.34 -3.48
C ALA A 60 0.42 8.35 -4.50
N ALA A 61 -0.26 7.21 -4.69
CA ALA A 61 0.11 6.22 -5.70
C ALA A 61 0.09 6.81 -7.11
N TYR A 62 -0.92 7.62 -7.45
CA TYR A 62 -1.03 8.30 -8.74
C TYR A 62 0.11 9.29 -8.98
N LYS A 63 0.52 10.05 -7.96
CA LYS A 63 1.65 10.99 -8.05
C LYS A 63 3.01 10.30 -8.19
N LEU A 64 3.17 9.11 -7.58
CA LEU A 64 4.40 8.32 -7.66
C LEU A 64 4.51 7.49 -8.94
N ALA A 65 3.37 7.01 -9.46
CA ALA A 65 3.32 6.17 -10.64
C ALA A 65 3.63 6.97 -11.91
N LYS A 66 4.32 6.31 -12.85
CA LYS A 66 4.57 6.86 -14.19
C LYS A 66 3.57 6.31 -15.19
N LYS A 67 3.41 7.01 -16.32
CA LYS A 67 2.56 6.56 -17.43
C LYS A 67 2.98 5.15 -17.88
N GLY A 68 2.02 4.23 -17.89
CA GLY A 68 2.24 2.82 -18.26
C GLY A 68 2.54 1.89 -17.08
N GLU A 69 2.71 2.42 -15.87
CA GLU A 69 2.84 1.61 -14.65
C GLU A 69 1.46 1.23 -14.08
N THR A 70 1.46 0.22 -13.20
CA THR A 70 0.24 -0.28 -12.55
C THR A 70 0.23 0.07 -11.07
N VAL A 71 -0.88 0.63 -10.59
CA VAL A 71 -1.15 0.77 -9.16
C VAL A 71 -1.89 -0.46 -8.66
N LEU A 72 -1.23 -1.25 -7.81
CA LEU A 72 -1.78 -2.45 -7.20
C LEU A 72 -2.10 -2.21 -5.72
N LEU A 73 -3.33 -2.50 -5.30
CA LEU A 73 -3.72 -2.62 -3.90
C LEU A 73 -3.59 -4.08 -3.46
N SER A 74 -2.57 -4.39 -2.67
CA SER A 74 -2.35 -5.73 -2.11
C SER A 74 -1.84 -5.63 -0.66
N PRO A 75 -2.72 -5.27 0.29
CA PRO A 75 -2.33 -4.74 1.60
C PRO A 75 -1.65 -5.73 2.56
N CYS A 76 -1.61 -7.03 2.25
CA CYS A 76 -1.06 -8.12 3.08
C CYS A 76 -1.64 -8.22 4.52
N CYS A 77 -2.52 -7.31 4.94
CA CYS A 77 -3.04 -7.19 6.30
C CYS A 77 -4.57 -7.10 6.34
N ALA A 78 -5.12 -7.47 7.51
CA ALA A 78 -6.53 -7.31 7.82
C ALA A 78 -6.90 -5.82 7.91
N SER A 79 -8.08 -5.46 7.41
CA SER A 79 -8.48 -4.07 7.13
C SER A 79 -9.06 -3.29 8.32
N PHE A 80 -8.95 -3.82 9.54
CA PHE A 80 -9.80 -3.43 10.67
C PHE A 80 -9.55 -2.03 11.26
N ASP A 81 -8.46 -1.35 10.93
CA ASP A 81 -8.15 -0.05 11.53
C ASP A 81 -8.76 1.13 10.76
N LEU A 82 -8.89 1.03 9.43
CA LEU A 82 -9.34 2.12 8.56
C LEU A 82 -10.61 1.79 7.75
N PHE A 83 -11.03 0.54 7.74
CA PHE A 83 -12.14 0.07 6.89
C PHE A 83 -13.08 -0.85 7.64
N LYS A 84 -14.35 -0.86 7.24
CA LYS A 84 -15.38 -1.72 7.86
C LYS A 84 -15.13 -3.20 7.59
N SER A 85 -14.61 -3.51 6.40
CA SER A 85 -14.26 -4.86 5.97
C SER A 85 -13.25 -4.81 4.82
N TYR A 86 -12.80 -5.97 4.34
CA TYR A 86 -11.89 -6.02 3.20
C TYR A 86 -12.60 -5.64 1.89
N GLU A 87 -13.90 -5.91 1.78
CA GLU A 87 -14.75 -5.48 0.67
C GLU A 87 -14.88 -3.97 0.64
N ASP A 88 -15.21 -3.34 1.77
CA ASP A 88 -15.30 -1.88 1.91
C ASP A 88 -13.99 -1.19 1.46
N ARG A 89 -12.84 -1.74 1.86
CA ARG A 89 -11.53 -1.27 1.39
C ARG A 89 -11.38 -1.36 -0.14
N GLY A 90 -11.78 -2.49 -0.72
CA GLY A 90 -11.70 -2.72 -2.17
C GLY A 90 -12.65 -1.84 -2.95
N ASP A 91 -13.85 -1.59 -2.43
CA ASP A 91 -14.84 -0.74 -3.09
C ASP A 91 -14.43 0.73 -3.03
N GLN A 92 -13.94 1.22 -1.88
CA GLN A 92 -13.36 2.55 -1.78
C GLN A 92 -12.18 2.75 -2.74
N PHE A 93 -11.33 1.73 -2.93
CA PHE A 93 -10.24 1.81 -3.91
C PHE A 93 -10.77 1.97 -5.33
N LYS A 94 -11.75 1.17 -5.74
CA LYS A 94 -12.37 1.28 -7.07
C LYS A 94 -13.03 2.64 -7.27
N GLU A 95 -13.75 3.14 -6.27
CA GLU A 95 -14.40 4.45 -6.30
C GLU A 95 -13.37 5.57 -6.47
N CYS A 96 -12.31 5.57 -5.67
CA CYS A 96 -11.24 6.55 -5.76
C CYS A 96 -10.54 6.50 -7.12
N VAL A 97 -10.22 5.31 -7.63
CA VAL A 97 -9.57 5.14 -8.95
C VAL A 97 -10.46 5.62 -10.09
N ARG A 98 -11.79 5.41 -10.01
CA ARG A 98 -12.74 5.89 -11.03
C ARG A 98 -12.96 7.40 -11.00
N ALA A 99 -12.59 8.07 -9.91
CA ALA A 99 -12.76 9.50 -9.71
C ALA A 99 -11.50 10.33 -10.04
N LEU A 100 -10.38 9.68 -10.39
CA LEU A 100 -9.14 10.30 -10.89
C LEU A 100 -9.29 10.75 -12.34
#